data_AF-A0A7J0CFE0-F1
#
_entry.id   AF-A0A7J0CFE0-F1
#
_cell.length_a   1.000
_cell.length_b   1.000
_cell.length_c   1.000
_cell.angle_alpha   90.00
_cell.angle_beta   90.00
_cell.angle_gamma   90.00
#
_symmetry.space_group_name_H-M   'P 1'
#
loop_
_entity.id
_entity.type
_entity.pdbx_description
1 polymer ?
#
loop_
_entity_poly.entity_id
_entity_poly.type
_entity_poly.pdbx_seq_one_letter_code
_entity_poly.pdbx_strand_id
1 'polypeptide(L)'
;MAVTTTRAARLLITADAGGSIGYRTGAWKTELATLVAETGLEVTVCHMPPGTSKWNKIEHRLFSHISMNCRGRPLTSHDVIVNSIKATTTHTGLRVLAELDPGTYDTGIKVTDTDIDALPMHRHRFHGDWNYTLHPQLDDTAGAAEAHGQPGVCRLSPEPAVCATRN
;
A
#
# COMPACT_ATOMS: atom_id res chain seq x y z
N MET A 1 9.58 12.57 -10.27
CA MET A 1 8.88 13.21 -9.15
C MET A 1 9.38 12.56 -7.87
N ALA A 2 10.13 13.30 -7.04
CA ALA A 2 10.51 12.80 -5.72
C ALA A 2 9.33 13.03 -4.77
N VAL A 3 8.66 11.96 -4.37
CA VAL A 3 7.72 12.01 -3.24
C VAL A 3 8.58 12.15 -2.00
N THR A 4 8.68 13.37 -1.47
CA THR A 4 9.25 13.60 -0.14
C THR A 4 8.27 13.01 0.87
N THR A 5 8.45 11.73 1.20
CA THR A 5 7.64 11.04 2.21
C THR A 5 7.73 11.82 3.52
N THR A 6 6.56 12.28 3.97
CA THR A 6 6.34 12.76 5.32
C THR A 6 6.82 11.69 6.31
N ARG A 7 7.40 12.11 7.44
CA ARG A 7 8.05 11.30 8.49
C ARG A 7 7.12 10.30 9.21
N ALA A 8 6.34 9.51 8.48
CA ALA A 8 5.49 8.46 8.99
C ALA A 8 6.10 7.12 8.57
N ALA A 9 6.14 6.16 9.49
CA ALA A 9 6.53 4.78 9.21
C ALA A 9 5.31 3.86 9.03
N ARG A 10 4.12 4.36 9.35
CA ARG A 10 2.88 3.58 9.45
C ARG A 10 1.69 4.34 8.90
N LEU A 11 0.81 3.65 8.20
CA LEU A 11 -0.47 4.14 7.69
C LEU A 11 -1.60 3.26 8.25
N LEU A 12 -2.63 3.89 8.82
CA LEU A 12 -3.88 3.22 9.20
C LEU A 12 -4.97 3.55 8.18
N ILE A 13 -5.54 2.51 7.58
CA ILE A 13 -6.67 2.59 6.66
C ILE A 13 -7.89 2.02 7.37
N THR A 14 -8.93 2.84 7.53
CA THR A 14 -10.26 2.37 7.93
C THR A 14 -11.09 2.16 6.67
N ALA A 15 -11.38 0.91 6.33
CA ALA A 15 -12.08 0.54 5.12
C ALA A 15 -13.50 0.05 5.42
N ASP A 16 -14.41 0.19 4.45
CA ASP A 16 -15.64 -0.59 4.48
C ASP A 16 -15.35 -2.04 4.05
N ALA A 17 -16.26 -2.96 4.35
CA ALA A 17 -16.12 -4.37 4.02
C ALA A 17 -16.70 -4.75 2.63
N GLY A 18 -17.00 -3.77 1.76
CA GLY A 18 -17.72 -3.98 0.51
C GLY A 18 -16.90 -3.61 -0.73
N GLY A 19 -17.45 -3.94 -1.90
CA GLY A 19 -16.90 -3.52 -3.19
C GLY A 19 -15.44 -3.92 -3.42
N SER A 20 -14.69 -3.04 -4.08
CA SER A 20 -13.30 -3.26 -4.46
C SER A 20 -12.33 -3.19 -3.27
N ILE A 21 -12.70 -2.54 -2.16
CA ILE A 21 -11.85 -2.42 -0.96
C ILE A 21 -12.18 -3.45 0.13
N GLY A 22 -13.08 -4.39 -0.16
CA GLY A 22 -13.54 -5.38 0.81
C GLY A 22 -12.45 -6.37 1.21
N TYR A 23 -12.53 -6.86 2.45
CA TYR A 23 -11.54 -7.79 3.03
C TYR A 23 -11.39 -9.14 2.29
N ARG A 24 -12.36 -9.50 1.44
CA ARG A 24 -12.33 -10.71 0.60
C ARG A 24 -11.63 -10.49 -0.74
N THR A 25 -11.45 -9.24 -1.14
CA THR A 25 -10.93 -8.90 -2.45
C THR A 25 -9.42 -9.13 -2.46
N GLY A 26 -8.96 -10.10 -3.25
CA GLY A 26 -7.55 -10.41 -3.37
C GLY A 26 -6.74 -9.27 -3.99
N ALA A 27 -7.26 -8.68 -5.06
CA ALA A 27 -6.64 -7.54 -5.74
C ALA A 27 -6.36 -6.36 -4.78
N TRP A 28 -7.28 -6.06 -3.87
CA TRP A 28 -7.07 -5.03 -2.85
C TRP A 28 -5.84 -5.30 -1.99
N LYS A 29 -5.65 -6.55 -1.55
CA LYS A 29 -4.50 -6.93 -0.71
C LYS A 29 -3.20 -6.92 -1.48
N THR A 30 -3.21 -7.39 -2.73
CA THR A 30 -2.00 -7.41 -3.57
C THR A 30 -1.56 -6.00 -3.95
N GLU A 31 -2.49 -5.12 -4.34
CA GLU A 31 -2.16 -3.72 -4.65
C GLU A 31 -1.68 -2.95 -3.42
N LEU A 32 -2.27 -3.21 -2.24
CA LEU A 32 -1.75 -2.65 -0.99
C LEU A 32 -0.35 -3.16 -0.65
N ALA A 33 -0.04 -4.43 -0.96
CA ALA A 33 1.31 -4.96 -0.76
C ALA A 33 2.33 -4.28 -1.70
N THR A 34 1.94 -4.02 -2.95
CA THR A 34 2.75 -3.20 -3.89
C THR A 34 2.98 -1.80 -3.33
N LEU A 35 1.93 -1.12 -2.85
CA LEU A 35 2.04 0.20 -2.22
C LEU A 35 2.99 0.19 -1.01
N VAL A 36 2.89 -0.85 -0.18
CA VAL A 36 3.75 -1.03 1.00
C VAL A 36 5.22 -1.20 0.58
N ALA A 37 5.50 -1.98 -0.46
CA ALA A 37 6.85 -2.15 -1.01
C ALA A 37 7.40 -0.84 -1.59
N GLU A 38 6.59 -0.07 -2.33
CA GLU A 38 7.00 1.19 -2.95
C GLU A 38 7.25 2.31 -1.92
N THR A 39 6.41 2.38 -0.89
CA THR A 39 6.45 3.48 0.08
C THR A 39 7.31 3.18 1.30
N GLY A 40 7.59 1.90 1.58
CA GLY A 40 8.24 1.46 2.81
C GLY A 40 7.36 1.65 4.06
N LEU A 41 6.08 1.96 3.91
CA LEU A 41 5.15 2.14 5.02
C LEU A 41 4.58 0.80 5.45
N GLU A 42 4.49 0.57 6.76
CA GLU A 42 3.62 -0.46 7.28
C GLU A 42 2.15 0.00 7.18
N VAL A 43 1.31 -0.77 6.48
CA VAL A 43 -0.09 -0.42 6.26
C VAL A 43 -0.98 -1.35 7.07
N THR A 44 -1.72 -0.78 8.03
CA THR A 44 -2.75 -1.48 8.80
C THR A 44 -4.11 -1.20 8.23
N VAL A 45 -4.88 -2.24 7.92
CA VAL A 45 -6.26 -2.12 7.44
C VAL A 45 -7.23 -2.63 8.51
N CYS A 46 -8.13 -1.75 8.94
CA CYS A 46 -9.22 -2.06 9.85
C CYS A 46 -10.56 -1.91 9.11
N HIS A 47 -11.27 -3.02 8.96
CA HIS A 47 -12.56 -3.02 8.30
C HIS A 47 -13.69 -2.74 9.29
N MET A 48 -14.62 -1.89 8.88
CA MET A 48 -15.92 -1.76 9.54
C MET A 48 -16.74 -3.04 9.31
N PRO A 49 -17.61 -3.47 10.26
CA PRO A 49 -18.42 -4.66 10.05
C PRO A 49 -19.29 -4.58 8.78
N PRO A 50 -19.56 -5.69 8.08
CA PRO A 50 -20.44 -5.69 6.92
C PRO A 50 -21.78 -5.01 7.19
N GLY A 51 -22.27 -4.20 6.24
CA GLY A 51 -23.53 -3.47 6.39
C GLY A 51 -23.46 -2.21 7.26
N THR A 52 -22.26 -1.76 7.65
CA THR A 52 -22.07 -0.58 8.51
C THR A 52 -21.47 0.64 7.80
N SER A 53 -21.46 0.69 6.47
CA SER A 53 -20.93 1.84 5.70
C SER A 53 -21.57 3.16 6.11
N LYS A 54 -22.86 3.15 6.48
CA LYS A 54 -23.57 4.32 7.05
C LYS A 54 -22.92 4.91 8.31
N TRP A 55 -22.00 4.21 8.97
CA TRP A 55 -21.29 4.71 10.15
C TRP A 55 -19.89 5.24 9.81
N ASN A 56 -19.45 5.09 8.55
CA ASN A 56 -18.20 5.69 8.09
C ASN A 56 -18.35 7.22 8.05
N LYS A 57 -17.42 7.92 8.70
CA LYS A 57 -17.44 9.39 8.76
C LYS A 57 -17.33 10.03 7.38
N ILE A 58 -16.69 9.36 6.41
CA ILE A 58 -16.52 9.91 5.07
C ILE A 58 -17.87 10.12 4.36
N GLU A 59 -18.82 9.21 4.58
CA GLU A 59 -20.18 9.31 4.05
C GLU A 59 -20.87 10.59 4.51
N HIS A 60 -20.74 10.89 5.81
CA HIS A 60 -21.39 12.05 6.43
C HIS A 60 -20.63 13.36 6.20
N ARG A 61 -19.29 13.32 6.19
CA ARG A 61 -18.45 14.53 6.18
C ARG A 61 -18.00 14.95 4.80
N LEU A 62 -18.02 14.06 3.81
CA LEU A 62 -17.58 14.35 2.45
C LEU A 62 -18.68 14.04 1.44
N PHE A 63 -19.12 12.78 1.35
CA PHE A 63 -20.02 12.36 0.27
C PHE A 63 -21.39 13.02 0.34
N SER A 64 -21.96 13.21 1.53
CA SER A 64 -23.21 13.95 1.71
C SER A 64 -23.17 15.36 1.08
N HIS A 65 -22.07 16.09 1.27
CA HIS A 65 -21.87 17.42 0.73
C HIS A 65 -21.65 17.41 -0.78
N ILE A 66 -20.91 16.43 -1.30
CA ILE A 66 -20.77 16.24 -2.75
C ILE A 66 -22.13 15.97 -3.39
N SER A 67 -22.92 15.05 -2.84
CA SER A 67 -24.26 14.75 -3.35
C SER A 67 -25.19 15.97 -3.33
N MET A 68 -25.14 16.79 -2.27
CA MET A 68 -25.87 18.06 -2.23
C MET A 68 -25.39 19.04 -3.30
N ASN A 69 -24.08 19.13 -3.55
CA ASN A 69 -23.54 20.03 -4.56
C ASN A 69 -23.88 19.63 -6.00
N CYS A 70 -24.08 18.32 -6.23
CA CYS A 70 -24.53 17.76 -7.51
C CYS A 70 -26.05 17.81 -7.70
N ARG A 71 -26.84 18.18 -6.66
CA ARG A 71 -28.31 18.11 -6.71
C ARG A 71 -28.87 18.98 -7.83
N GLY A 72 -29.70 18.38 -8.69
CA GLY A 72 -30.38 19.08 -9.79
C GLY A 72 -29.45 19.48 -10.95
N ARG A 73 -28.21 18.99 -10.96
CA ARG A 73 -27.23 19.24 -12.03
C ARG A 73 -27.04 17.97 -12.86
N PRO A 74 -27.38 17.98 -14.16
CA PRO A 74 -27.07 16.86 -15.04
C PRO A 74 -25.55 16.62 -15.11
N LEU A 75 -25.10 15.41 -14.78
CA LEU A 75 -23.70 15.00 -14.83
C LEU A 75 -23.35 14.44 -16.22
N THR A 76 -23.22 15.32 -17.20
CA THR A 76 -23.16 14.95 -18.63
C THR A 76 -21.76 14.65 -19.17
N SER A 77 -20.71 14.99 -18.44
CA SER A 77 -19.32 14.71 -18.83
C SER A 77 -18.41 14.56 -17.61
N HIS A 78 -17.23 13.95 -17.80
CA HIS A 78 -16.20 13.85 -16.76
C HIS A 78 -15.82 15.22 -16.19
N ASP A 79 -15.65 16.24 -17.03
CA ASP A 79 -15.34 17.60 -16.59
C ASP A 79 -16.44 18.19 -15.70
N VAL A 80 -17.72 17.96 -16.06
CA VAL A 80 -18.85 18.41 -15.24
C VAL A 80 -18.84 17.70 -13.89
N ILE A 81 -18.56 16.40 -13.85
CA ILE A 81 -18.46 15.62 -12.61
C ILE A 81 -17.33 16.13 -11.73
N VAL A 82 -16.10 16.20 -12.26
CA VAL A 82 -14.90 16.63 -11.52
C VAL A 82 -15.07 18.04 -10.99
N ASN A 83 -15.52 18.99 -11.81
CA ASN A 83 -15.74 20.36 -11.38
C ASN A 83 -16.88 20.47 -10.34
N SER A 84 -17.90 19.63 -10.44
CA SER A 84 -18.97 19.58 -9.42
C SER A 84 -18.46 19.04 -8.09
N ILE A 85 -17.60 18.01 -8.09
CA ILE A 85 -17.01 17.49 -6.86
C ILE A 85 -16.06 18.54 -6.25
N LYS A 86 -15.17 19.12 -7.06
CA LYS A 86 -14.18 20.13 -6.64
C LYS A 86 -14.80 21.42 -6.08
N ALA A 87 -15.98 21.79 -6.57
CA ALA A 87 -16.73 22.94 -6.05
C ALA A 87 -17.33 22.71 -4.65
N THR A 88 -17.26 21.50 -4.10
CA THR A 88 -17.81 21.19 -2.77
C THR A 88 -17.02 21.91 -1.68
N THR A 89 -17.70 22.83 -0.97
CA THR A 89 -17.14 23.52 0.19
C THR A 89 -18.19 23.65 1.30
N THR A 90 -17.77 23.79 2.56
CA THR A 90 -18.69 23.99 3.70
C THR A 90 -18.29 25.21 4.53
N HIS A 91 -19.24 25.80 5.27
CA HIS A 91 -18.95 26.88 6.23
C HIS A 91 -17.97 26.46 7.33
N THR A 92 -17.88 25.17 7.63
CA THR A 92 -16.94 24.59 8.60
C THR A 92 -15.55 24.32 8.01
N GLY A 93 -15.32 24.70 6.74
CA GLY A 93 -14.00 24.70 6.12
C GLY A 93 -13.65 23.47 5.28
N LEU A 94 -14.60 22.59 4.93
CA LEU A 94 -14.32 21.50 4.00
C LEU A 94 -13.92 22.09 2.63
N ARG A 95 -12.84 21.56 2.05
CA ARG A 95 -12.40 21.85 0.68
C ARG A 95 -12.06 20.51 0.02
N VAL A 96 -12.60 20.28 -1.17
CA VAL A 96 -12.42 19.01 -1.89
C VAL A 96 -11.50 19.23 -3.09
N LEU A 97 -10.46 18.41 -3.18
CA LEU A 97 -9.69 18.25 -4.41
C LEU A 97 -10.28 17.07 -5.18
N ALA A 98 -10.47 17.25 -6.48
CA ALA A 98 -10.90 16.20 -7.39
C ALA A 98 -10.18 16.38 -8.72
N GLU A 99 -9.70 15.27 -9.26
CA GLU A 99 -8.97 15.20 -10.52
C GLU A 99 -9.47 13.98 -11.29
N LEU A 100 -9.45 14.07 -12.61
CA LEU A 100 -9.74 12.92 -13.47
C LEU A 100 -8.51 12.03 -13.51
N ASP A 101 -8.69 10.76 -13.21
CA ASP A 101 -7.72 9.73 -13.51
C ASP A 101 -8.02 9.13 -14.89
N PRO A 102 -7.18 9.35 -15.92
CA PRO A 102 -7.36 8.78 -17.25
C PRO A 102 -6.83 7.34 -17.34
N GLY A 103 -6.33 6.77 -16.24
CA GLY A 103 -5.81 5.42 -16.18
C GLY A 103 -6.84 4.38 -16.61
N THR A 104 -6.36 3.39 -17.37
CA THR A 104 -7.15 2.20 -17.70
C THR A 104 -6.78 1.09 -16.73
N TYR A 105 -7.80 0.51 -16.09
CA TYR A 105 -7.63 -0.58 -15.14
C TYR A 105 -8.22 -1.86 -15.71
N ASP A 106 -7.40 -2.91 -15.77
CA ASP A 106 -7.87 -4.21 -16.23
C ASP A 106 -8.89 -4.79 -15.26
N THR A 107 -9.96 -5.34 -15.82
CA THR A 107 -11.04 -5.95 -15.04
C THR A 107 -10.91 -7.47 -15.03
N GLY A 108 -11.48 -8.11 -14.01
CA GLY A 108 -11.47 -9.58 -13.92
C GLY A 108 -10.11 -10.19 -13.53
N ILE A 109 -9.22 -9.39 -12.95
CA ILE A 109 -7.95 -9.86 -12.39
C ILE A 109 -8.24 -10.97 -11.37
N LYS A 110 -7.68 -12.14 -11.61
CA LYS A 110 -7.77 -13.29 -10.70
C LYS A 110 -6.53 -13.32 -9.84
N VAL A 111 -6.72 -13.21 -8.54
CA VAL A 111 -5.67 -13.43 -7.54
C VAL A 111 -5.93 -14.79 -6.91
N THR A 112 -4.90 -15.64 -6.87
CA THR A 112 -5.00 -16.99 -6.29
C THR A 112 -4.81 -16.94 -4.78
N ASP A 113 -5.27 -17.97 -4.07
CA ASP A 113 -5.03 -18.08 -2.63
C ASP A 113 -3.52 -18.14 -2.31
N THR A 114 -2.74 -18.79 -3.17
CA THR A 114 -1.27 -18.83 -3.08
C THR A 114 -0.65 -17.43 -3.11
N ASP A 115 -1.15 -16.54 -3.98
CA ASP A 115 -0.64 -15.16 -4.07
C ASP A 115 -0.95 -14.39 -2.77
N ILE A 116 -2.11 -14.63 -2.17
CA ILE A 116 -2.53 -13.99 -0.91
C ILE A 116 -1.72 -14.51 0.28
N ASP A 117 -1.45 -15.81 0.32
CA ASP A 117 -0.67 -16.44 1.38
C ASP A 117 0.81 -16.03 1.33
N ALA A 118 1.32 -15.64 0.15
CA ALA A 118 2.67 -15.13 -0.03
C ALA A 118 2.85 -13.66 0.41
N LEU A 119 1.76 -12.92 0.66
CA LEU A 119 1.86 -11.52 1.06
C LEU A 119 2.51 -11.38 2.45
N PRO A 120 3.31 -10.33 2.70
CA PRO A 120 3.91 -10.04 4.01
C PRO A 120 2.84 -9.49 4.98
N MET A 121 1.81 -10.28 5.24
CA MET A 121 0.57 -9.89 5.90
C MET A 121 0.41 -10.56 7.26
N HIS A 122 0.35 -9.77 8.32
CA HIS A 122 0.03 -10.22 9.66
C HIS A 122 -1.46 -9.97 9.98
N ARG A 123 -2.23 -11.05 10.18
CA ARG A 123 -3.64 -10.98 10.58
C ARG A 123 -3.77 -10.62 12.05
N HIS A 124 -4.71 -9.73 12.38
CA HIS A 124 -4.91 -9.27 13.75
C HIS A 124 -5.59 -10.33 14.62
N ARG A 125 -5.36 -10.29 15.94
CA ARG A 125 -6.07 -11.17 16.89
C ARG A 125 -7.58 -10.93 16.89
N PHE A 126 -8.00 -9.67 16.79
CA PHE A 126 -9.41 -9.28 16.76
C PHE A 126 -9.87 -9.12 15.31
N HIS A 127 -10.78 -10.01 14.89
CA HIS A 127 -11.27 -10.09 13.52
C HIS A 127 -10.15 -10.21 12.47
N GLY A 128 -9.18 -11.11 12.67
CA GLY A 128 -8.09 -11.37 11.69
C GLY A 128 -8.55 -11.96 10.35
N ASP A 129 -9.80 -12.38 10.28
CA ASP A 129 -10.50 -12.65 9.03
C ASP A 129 -10.60 -11.39 8.17
N TRP A 130 -10.76 -10.20 8.78
CA TRP A 130 -10.95 -8.93 8.08
C TRP A 130 -9.85 -7.90 8.34
N ASN A 131 -9.17 -7.92 9.48
CA ASN A 131 -8.17 -6.94 9.90
C ASN A 131 -6.75 -7.49 9.81
N TYR A 132 -5.86 -6.71 9.22
CA TYR A 132 -4.50 -7.15 8.95
C TYR A 132 -3.54 -5.96 8.83
N THR A 133 -2.25 -6.26 8.94
CA THR A 133 -1.15 -5.32 8.69
C THR A 133 -0.25 -5.92 7.62
N LEU A 134 0.06 -5.13 6.59
CA LEU A 134 1.06 -5.44 5.57
C LEU A 134 2.36 -4.73 5.92
N HIS A 135 3.47 -5.47 5.88
CA HIS A 135 4.79 -4.97 6.24
C HIS A 135 5.68 -4.81 4.99
N PRO A 136 6.53 -3.77 4.94
CA PRO A 136 7.51 -3.65 3.88
C PRO A 136 8.48 -4.82 3.97
N GLN A 137 8.71 -5.50 2.85
CA GLN A 137 9.78 -6.48 2.77
C GLN A 137 11.07 -5.69 2.59
N LEU A 138 11.92 -5.71 3.63
CA LEU A 138 13.28 -5.21 3.49
C LEU A 138 13.98 -6.16 2.51
N ASP A 139 14.24 -5.67 1.30
CA ASP A 139 15.16 -6.35 0.40
C ASP A 139 16.50 -6.47 1.13
N ASP A 140 16.88 -7.70 1.49
CA ASP A 140 18.14 -8.01 2.19
C ASP A 140 19.38 -7.79 1.29
N THR A 141 19.21 -7.13 0.15
CA THR A 141 20.23 -6.81 -0.85
C THR A 141 21.26 -5.78 -0.34
N ALA A 142 21.01 -5.13 0.81
CA ALA A 142 21.96 -4.21 1.44
C ALA A 142 23.04 -4.89 2.31
N GLY A 143 22.91 -6.18 2.64
CA GLY A 143 23.84 -6.90 3.52
C GLY A 143 25.01 -7.63 2.85
N ALA A 144 25.01 -7.77 1.52
CA ALA A 144 26.00 -8.60 0.80
C ALA A 144 27.18 -7.81 0.19
N ALA A 145 27.22 -6.48 0.34
CA ALA A 145 28.22 -5.63 -0.31
C ALA A 145 29.43 -5.22 0.56
N GLU A 146 29.49 -5.58 1.85
CA GLU A 146 30.62 -5.25 2.75
C GLU A 146 31.48 -6.47 3.13
N ALA A 147 31.89 -7.25 2.14
CA ALA A 147 32.90 -8.30 2.34
C ALA A 147 34.04 -8.26 1.32
N HIS A 148 34.57 -7.07 0.98
CA HIS A 148 35.84 -6.95 0.25
C HIS A 148 36.68 -5.71 0.66
N GLY A 149 37.83 -5.95 1.30
CA GLY A 149 39.02 -5.07 1.32
C GLY A 149 39.48 -4.54 2.70
N GLN A 150 40.38 -5.24 3.46
CA GLN A 150 41.87 -5.13 3.51
C GLN A 150 42.40 -4.24 4.68
N PRO A 151 43.68 -4.29 5.17
CA PRO A 151 44.91 -4.78 4.51
C PRO A 151 45.97 -5.57 5.36
N GLY A 152 46.79 -6.36 4.65
CA GLY A 152 48.26 -6.38 4.68
C GLY A 152 49.07 -6.70 5.95
N VAL A 153 49.75 -7.86 5.94
CA VAL A 153 51.17 -7.94 6.33
C VAL A 153 51.92 -8.81 5.31
N CYS A 154 52.92 -8.21 4.67
CA CYS A 154 53.89 -8.90 3.80
C CYS A 154 54.96 -9.62 4.61
N ARG A 155 55.29 -10.87 4.24
CA ARG A 155 56.70 -11.35 4.17
C ARG A 155 56.80 -12.60 3.29
N LEU A 156 57.67 -12.54 2.28
CA LEU A 156 58.09 -13.66 1.43
C LEU A 156 59.27 -14.42 2.04
N SER A 157 59.34 -15.72 1.71
CA SER A 157 60.08 -16.88 2.24
C SER A 157 61.62 -16.92 2.01
N PRO A 158 62.33 -18.00 2.44
CA PRO A 158 62.65 -19.10 1.48
C PRO A 158 62.74 -20.56 2.02
N GLU A 159 62.15 -21.49 1.24
CA GLU A 159 62.51 -22.91 0.90
C GLU A 159 62.59 -24.08 1.92
N PRO A 160 62.48 -25.39 1.49
CA PRO A 160 61.82 -25.97 0.30
C PRO A 160 60.85 -27.15 0.58
N ALA A 161 60.22 -27.62 -0.50
CA ALA A 161 59.20 -28.66 -0.67
C ALA A 161 59.29 -29.97 0.16
N VAL A 162 58.13 -30.49 0.57
CA VAL A 162 57.85 -31.94 0.73
C VAL A 162 56.45 -32.28 0.22
N CYS A 163 56.40 -33.33 -0.61
CA CYS A 163 55.23 -33.99 -1.19
C CYS A 163 54.64 -35.01 -0.20
N ALA A 164 53.31 -35.09 -0.06
CA ALA A 164 52.66 -36.31 0.42
C ALA A 164 51.23 -36.45 -0.13
N THR A 165 50.94 -37.64 -0.63
CA THR A 165 49.80 -38.08 -1.41
C THR A 165 48.54 -38.41 -0.61
N ARG A 166 47.42 -38.43 -1.34
CA ARG A 166 46.06 -38.90 -1.01
C ARG A 166 45.99 -40.15 -0.13
N ASN A 167 44.89 -40.24 0.62
CA ASN A 167 43.96 -41.36 0.47
C ASN A 167 42.56 -40.81 0.25
#